data_AF-A0A6A5BFK2-F1
#
_entry.id   AF-A0A6A5BFK2-F1
#
_cell.length_a   1.000
_cell.length_b   1.000
_cell.length_c   1.000
_cell.angle_alpha   90.00
_cell.angle_beta   90.00
_cell.angle_gamma   90.00
#
_symmetry.space_group_name_H-M   'P 1'
#
loop_
_entity.id
_entity.type
_entity.pdbx_description
1 polymer ?
#
loop_
_entity_poly.entity_id
_entity_poly.type
_entity_poly.pdbx_seq_one_letter_code
_entity_poly.pdbx_strand_id
1 'polypeptide(L)'
;MASSLSHIKPFSWADKIIFLWLFIDLIVHGVLESSFVYFSLTTTVAKAQPQSAIGKMLHWVWLEYGTKADAKWLILDPCVVSVELLTCTVDTLLCAIVMYTMWTNKPSRHFWQIILCVCELYGDWMTFVPAILEGATNLNMDPYFFWLYTVGSNVVWVIVPLLLLCQSYGHVVSAFKAKQKAE
;
A
#
# COMPACT_ATOMS: atom_id res chain seq x y z
N MET A 1 9.14 -27.19 -25.60
CA MET A 1 8.71 -26.00 -24.82
C MET A 1 7.92 -26.38 -23.55
N ALA A 2 8.15 -27.56 -22.94
CA ALA A 2 7.37 -28.06 -21.81
C ALA A 2 8.26 -28.58 -20.67
N SER A 3 9.33 -27.86 -20.30
CA SER A 3 10.26 -28.29 -19.23
C SER A 3 10.72 -27.17 -18.29
N SER A 4 9.97 -26.07 -18.18
CA SER A 4 10.31 -24.94 -17.29
C SER A 4 9.37 -24.80 -16.08
N LEU A 5 8.20 -25.46 -16.09
CA LEU A 5 7.18 -25.31 -15.05
C LEU A 5 7.26 -26.39 -13.94
N SER A 6 8.22 -27.32 -13.99
CA SER A 6 8.32 -28.46 -13.08
C SER A 6 8.92 -28.15 -11.69
N HIS A 7 9.23 -26.89 -11.39
CA HIS A 7 9.88 -26.49 -10.13
C HIS A 7 9.12 -25.46 -9.30
N ILE A 8 7.87 -25.15 -9.64
CA ILE A 8 7.05 -24.24 -8.83
C ILE A 8 6.55 -25.00 -7.60
N LYS A 9 7.16 -24.71 -6.44
CA LYS A 9 6.70 -25.24 -5.16
C LYS A 9 5.27 -24.74 -4.90
N PRO A 10 4.31 -25.62 -4.54
CA PRO A 10 2.96 -25.17 -4.23
C PRO A 10 2.99 -24.23 -3.03
N PHE A 11 2.19 -23.17 -3.09
CA PHE A 11 2.08 -22.21 -2.00
C PHE A 11 1.47 -22.85 -0.76
N SER A 12 2.06 -22.53 0.40
CA SER A 12 1.42 -22.79 1.68
C SER A 12 0.13 -21.97 1.82
N TRP A 13 -0.72 -22.30 2.78
CA TRP A 13 -1.90 -21.47 3.07
C TRP A 13 -1.55 -20.03 3.42
N ALA A 14 -0.46 -19.83 4.18
CA ALA A 14 0.05 -18.50 4.48
C ALA A 14 0.51 -17.76 3.22
N ASP A 15 1.27 -18.41 2.33
CA ASP A 15 1.72 -17.79 1.08
C ASP A 15 0.55 -17.39 0.17
N LYS A 16 -0.55 -18.17 0.16
CA LYS A 16 -1.77 -17.81 -0.59
C LYS A 16 -2.43 -16.55 -0.04
N ILE A 17 -2.53 -16.42 1.29
CA ILE A 17 -3.10 -15.23 1.93
C ILE A 17 -2.23 -14.01 1.66
N ILE A 18 -0.90 -14.15 1.80
CA ILE A 18 0.06 -13.08 1.51
C ILE A 18 0.00 -12.67 0.04
N PHE A 19 -0.08 -13.63 -0.89
CA PHE A 19 -0.19 -13.32 -2.31
C PHE A 19 -1.51 -12.60 -2.65
N LEU A 20 -2.61 -12.98 -1.99
CA LEU A 20 -3.89 -12.26 -2.12
C LEU A 20 -3.80 -10.84 -1.57
N TRP A 21 -3.17 -10.65 -0.41
CA TRP A 21 -2.89 -9.33 0.14
C TRP A 21 -2.11 -8.47 -0.84
N LEU A 22 -0.96 -8.96 -1.33
CA LEU A 22 -0.11 -8.24 -2.29
C LEU A 22 -0.84 -7.91 -3.60
N PHE A 23 -1.80 -8.73 -4.00
CA PHE A 23 -2.62 -8.44 -5.17
C PHE A 23 -3.65 -7.32 -4.92
N ILE A 24 -4.27 -7.30 -3.74
CA ILE A 24 -5.16 -6.20 -3.32
C ILE A 24 -4.37 -4.91 -3.23
N ASP A 25 -3.23 -4.97 -2.56
CA ASP A 25 -2.22 -3.92 -2.39
C ASP A 25 -1.78 -3.33 -3.74
N LEU A 26 -1.38 -4.18 -4.69
CA LEU A 26 -1.08 -3.78 -6.08
C LEU A 26 -2.22 -3.01 -6.75
N ILE A 27 -3.48 -3.43 -6.54
CA ILE A 27 -4.65 -2.75 -7.12
C ILE A 27 -4.92 -1.42 -6.42
N VAL A 28 -4.75 -1.35 -5.10
CA VAL A 28 -4.99 -0.12 -4.34
C VAL A 28 -3.99 0.95 -4.76
N HIS A 29 -2.69 0.69 -4.68
CA HIS A 29 -1.68 1.68 -5.10
C HIS A 29 -1.76 1.95 -6.61
N GLY A 30 -1.86 0.90 -7.43
CA GLY A 30 -1.78 1.00 -8.89
C GLY A 30 -3.04 1.54 -9.58
N VAL A 31 -4.20 1.49 -8.92
CA VAL A 31 -5.48 1.95 -9.51
C VAL A 31 -6.20 2.94 -8.62
N LEU A 32 -6.44 2.59 -7.35
CA LEU A 32 -7.24 3.44 -6.46
C LEU A 32 -6.49 4.73 -6.13
N GLU A 33 -5.32 4.66 -5.52
CA GLU A 33 -4.47 5.80 -5.15
C GLU A 33 -3.93 6.52 -6.39
N SER A 34 -3.55 5.77 -7.42
CA SER A 34 -3.11 6.36 -8.69
C SER A 34 -4.20 7.26 -9.30
N SER A 35 -5.48 6.94 -9.08
CA SER A 35 -6.58 7.82 -9.52
C SER A 35 -6.69 9.10 -8.69
N PHE A 36 -6.40 9.06 -7.38
CA PHE A 36 -6.28 10.27 -6.55
C PHE A 36 -5.18 11.17 -7.08
N VAL A 37 -3.98 10.63 -7.30
CA VAL A 37 -2.84 11.37 -7.85
C VAL A 37 -3.21 11.99 -9.21
N TYR A 38 -3.85 11.21 -10.08
CA TYR A 38 -4.32 11.71 -11.39
C TYR A 38 -5.29 12.89 -11.24
N PHE A 39 -6.31 12.79 -10.38
CA PHE A 39 -7.26 13.89 -10.16
C PHE A 39 -6.59 15.11 -9.55
N SER A 40 -5.70 14.92 -8.58
CA SER A 40 -4.97 15.98 -7.89
C SER A 40 -4.03 16.75 -8.83
N LEU A 41 -3.34 16.09 -9.75
CA LEU A 41 -2.39 16.73 -10.67
C LEU A 41 -3.05 17.36 -11.90
N THR A 42 -4.22 16.88 -12.31
CA THR A 42 -4.93 17.42 -13.49
C THR A 42 -5.90 18.54 -13.14
N THR A 43 -6.61 18.40 -12.02
CA THR A 43 -7.59 19.38 -11.55
C THR A 43 -7.53 19.48 -10.04
N THR A 44 -8.34 18.71 -9.33
CA THR A 44 -8.35 18.36 -7.89
C THR A 44 -9.50 17.39 -7.71
N VAL A 45 -9.52 16.55 -6.67
CA VAL A 45 -10.69 15.70 -6.38
C VAL A 45 -11.97 16.54 -6.22
N ALA A 46 -11.90 17.72 -5.59
CA ALA A 46 -13.04 18.62 -5.42
C ALA A 46 -13.67 19.11 -6.74
N LYS A 47 -12.89 19.19 -7.82
CA LYS A 47 -13.31 19.77 -9.10
C LYS A 47 -13.41 18.76 -10.25
N ALA A 48 -12.86 17.57 -10.08
CA ALA A 48 -12.83 16.55 -11.11
C ALA A 48 -14.26 16.13 -11.54
N GLN A 49 -14.46 15.96 -12.85
CA GLN A 49 -15.71 15.50 -13.45
C GLN A 49 -15.43 14.41 -14.49
N PRO A 50 -15.00 13.21 -14.05
CA PRO A 50 -14.69 12.11 -14.95
C PRO A 50 -15.95 11.66 -15.72
N GLN A 51 -15.76 11.32 -17.00
CA GLN A 51 -16.87 10.92 -17.87
C GLN A 51 -17.10 9.41 -17.89
N SER A 52 -16.04 8.62 -17.75
CA SER A 52 -16.12 7.15 -17.74
C SER A 52 -16.75 6.63 -16.44
N ALA A 53 -17.41 5.47 -16.51
CA ALA A 53 -18.04 4.85 -15.35
C ALA A 53 -17.02 4.53 -14.24
N ILE A 54 -15.86 3.96 -14.61
CA ILE A 54 -14.78 3.66 -13.66
C ILE A 54 -14.21 4.95 -13.06
N GLY A 55 -14.02 6.00 -13.87
CA GLY A 55 -13.54 7.29 -13.38
C GLY A 55 -14.49 7.90 -12.37
N LYS A 56 -15.81 7.85 -12.61
CA LYS A 56 -16.85 8.32 -11.66
C LYS A 56 -16.84 7.52 -10.37
N MET A 57 -16.67 6.20 -10.44
CA MET A 57 -16.57 5.35 -9.25
C MET A 57 -15.35 5.71 -8.41
N LEU A 58 -14.16 5.79 -9.02
CA LEU A 58 -12.91 6.14 -8.34
C LEU A 58 -12.96 7.56 -7.75
N HIS A 59 -13.49 8.52 -8.51
CA HIS A 59 -13.68 9.88 -8.03
C HIS A 59 -14.63 9.95 -6.85
N TRP A 60 -15.73 9.18 -6.86
CA TRP A 60 -16.66 9.12 -5.73
C TRP A 60 -15.98 8.62 -4.45
N VAL A 61 -15.11 7.61 -4.54
CA VAL A 61 -14.36 7.10 -3.36
C VAL A 61 -13.52 8.22 -2.74
N TRP A 62 -12.77 8.96 -3.55
CA TRP A 62 -11.93 10.05 -3.05
C TRP A 62 -12.70 11.27 -2.59
N LEU A 63 -13.80 11.59 -3.27
CA LEU A 63 -14.69 12.67 -2.85
C LEU A 63 -15.33 12.35 -1.49
N GLU A 64 -15.79 11.12 -1.31
CA GLU A 64 -16.34 10.63 -0.04
C GLU A 64 -15.25 10.65 1.04
N TYR A 65 -14.09 10.04 0.79
CA TYR A 65 -12.99 10.00 1.76
C TYR A 65 -12.53 11.41 2.15
N GLY A 66 -12.33 12.30 1.18
CA GLY A 66 -11.93 13.68 1.46
C GLY A 66 -12.99 14.49 2.20
N THR A 67 -14.28 14.21 1.98
CA THR A 67 -15.37 14.90 2.67
C THR A 67 -15.61 14.35 4.08
N LYS A 68 -15.39 13.04 4.28
CA LYS A 68 -15.73 12.33 5.51
C LYS A 68 -14.54 12.11 6.44
N ALA A 69 -13.31 12.04 5.94
CA ALA A 69 -12.13 11.66 6.70
C ALA A 69 -11.14 12.81 6.82
N ASP A 70 -10.64 13.32 5.70
CA ASP A 70 -9.59 14.33 5.66
C ASP A 70 -9.71 15.23 4.43
N ALA A 71 -10.02 16.52 4.66
CA ALA A 71 -10.24 17.49 3.59
C ALA A 71 -9.00 17.71 2.68
N LYS A 72 -7.79 17.33 3.12
CA LYS A 72 -6.58 17.39 2.28
C LYS A 72 -6.68 16.54 1.02
N TRP A 73 -7.45 15.45 1.06
CA TRP A 73 -7.65 14.57 -0.08
C TRP A 73 -8.60 15.15 -1.13
N LEU A 74 -9.25 16.28 -0.85
CA LEU A 74 -10.07 17.01 -1.83
C LEU A 74 -9.24 17.93 -2.72
N ILE A 75 -8.03 18.28 -2.30
CA ILE A 75 -7.16 19.27 -2.94
C ILE A 75 -5.79 18.67 -3.28
N LEU A 76 -4.95 19.47 -3.94
CA LEU A 76 -3.53 19.15 -4.10
C LEU A 76 -2.80 19.60 -2.81
N ASP A 77 -2.86 18.78 -1.76
CA ASP A 77 -1.97 18.95 -0.60
C ASP A 77 -0.56 18.43 -0.95
N PRO A 78 0.50 19.25 -0.89
CA PRO A 78 1.82 18.83 -1.31
C PRO A 78 2.40 17.66 -0.52
N CYS A 79 2.03 17.49 0.76
CA CYS A 79 2.51 16.38 1.57
C CYS A 79 1.86 15.07 1.12
N VAL A 80 0.52 15.05 1.07
CA VAL A 80 -0.28 13.87 0.66
C VAL A 80 0.06 13.49 -0.78
N VAL A 81 0.02 14.43 -1.73
CA VAL A 81 0.28 14.11 -3.15
C VAL A 81 1.72 13.64 -3.38
N SER A 82 2.71 14.16 -2.64
CA SER A 82 4.11 13.71 -2.80
C SER A 82 4.32 12.28 -2.30
N VAL A 83 3.72 11.90 -1.17
CA VAL A 83 3.85 10.53 -0.66
C VAL A 83 3.09 9.55 -1.56
N GLU A 84 1.88 9.93 -2.00
CA GLU A 84 1.07 9.09 -2.89
C GLU A 84 1.72 8.89 -4.26
N LEU A 85 2.43 9.88 -4.80
CA LEU A 85 3.24 9.69 -6.01
C LEU A 85 4.30 8.59 -5.85
N LEU A 86 4.90 8.49 -4.66
CA LEU A 86 5.86 7.45 -4.34
C LEU A 86 5.16 6.10 -4.18
N THR A 87 4.10 5.99 -3.37
CA THR A 87 3.39 4.71 -3.13
C THR A 87 2.78 4.17 -4.41
N CYS A 88 2.08 5.01 -5.18
CA CYS A 88 1.47 4.65 -6.47
C CYS A 88 2.48 4.11 -7.49
N THR A 89 3.74 4.52 -7.42
CA THR A 89 4.77 4.09 -8.38
C THR A 89 5.65 2.99 -7.80
N VAL A 90 6.33 3.26 -6.69
CA VAL A 90 7.30 2.38 -6.06
C VAL A 90 6.61 1.16 -5.45
N ASP A 91 5.53 1.35 -4.69
CA ASP A 91 4.89 0.23 -3.98
C ASP A 91 4.15 -0.66 -4.97
N THR A 92 3.48 -0.09 -5.97
CA THR A 92 2.92 -0.86 -7.11
C THR A 92 3.99 -1.75 -7.77
N LEU A 93 5.18 -1.22 -8.05
CA LEU A 93 6.27 -2.00 -8.64
C LEU A 93 6.80 -3.06 -7.67
N LEU A 94 6.96 -2.72 -6.40
CA LEU A 94 7.43 -3.64 -5.37
C LEU A 94 6.45 -4.79 -5.14
N CYS A 95 5.13 -4.53 -5.10
CA CYS A 95 4.10 -5.56 -5.03
C CYS A 95 4.22 -6.55 -6.19
N ALA A 96 4.35 -6.05 -7.42
CA ALA A 96 4.57 -6.91 -8.58
C ALA A 96 5.86 -7.74 -8.48
N ILE A 97 6.96 -7.15 -8.00
CA ILE A 97 8.25 -7.82 -7.79
C ILE A 97 8.14 -8.90 -6.70
N VAL A 98 7.51 -8.61 -5.57
CA VAL A 98 7.31 -9.56 -4.46
C VAL A 98 6.44 -10.71 -4.93
N MET A 99 5.32 -10.44 -5.59
CA MET A 99 4.45 -11.47 -6.17
C MET A 99 5.21 -12.35 -7.19
N TYR A 100 5.99 -11.74 -8.07
CA TYR A 100 6.80 -12.49 -9.04
C TYR A 100 7.87 -13.37 -8.37
N THR A 101 8.56 -12.85 -7.35
CA THR A 101 9.58 -13.61 -6.61
C THR A 101 8.96 -14.71 -5.75
N MET A 102 7.75 -14.51 -5.20
CA MET A 102 6.96 -15.57 -4.57
C MET A 102 6.58 -16.65 -5.60
N TRP A 103 6.01 -16.27 -6.74
CA TRP A 103 5.58 -17.20 -7.79
C TRP A 103 6.72 -18.04 -8.34
N THR A 104 7.89 -17.43 -8.50
CA THR A 104 9.12 -18.10 -8.99
C THR A 104 9.98 -18.68 -7.87
N ASN A 105 9.47 -18.72 -6.62
CA ASN A 105 10.12 -19.29 -5.44
C ASN A 105 11.56 -18.79 -5.23
N LYS A 106 11.79 -17.49 -5.44
CA LYS A 106 13.10 -16.85 -5.24
C LYS A 106 13.27 -16.39 -3.77
N PRO A 107 14.43 -16.67 -3.13
CA PRO A 107 14.67 -16.24 -1.75
C PRO A 107 14.72 -14.71 -1.59
N SER A 108 14.97 -13.98 -2.68
CA SER A 108 14.92 -12.51 -2.71
C SER A 108 13.54 -11.94 -2.39
N ARG A 109 12.45 -12.74 -2.36
CA ARG A 109 11.12 -12.28 -1.94
C ARG A 109 11.16 -11.52 -0.61
N HIS A 110 11.94 -11.98 0.36
CA HIS A 110 11.96 -11.41 1.71
C HIS A 110 12.67 -10.06 1.73
N PHE A 111 13.68 -9.87 0.88
CA PHE A 111 14.33 -8.57 0.73
C PHE A 111 13.37 -7.53 0.15
N TRP A 112 12.69 -7.86 -0.96
CA TRP A 112 11.74 -6.96 -1.58
C TRP A 112 10.51 -6.70 -0.70
N GLN A 113 10.02 -7.71 0.02
CA GLN A 113 8.92 -7.58 0.98
C GLN A 113 9.29 -6.64 2.14
N ILE A 114 10.54 -6.68 2.63
CA ILE A 114 11.01 -5.73 3.65
C ILE A 114 10.98 -4.29 3.12
N ILE A 115 11.45 -4.07 1.88
CA ILE A 115 11.44 -2.73 1.28
C ILE A 115 10.01 -2.22 1.13
N LEU A 116 9.12 -3.04 0.55
CA LEU A 116 7.70 -2.72 0.41
C LEU A 116 7.08 -2.30 1.75
N CYS A 117 7.20 -3.15 2.77
CA CYS A 117 6.57 -2.88 4.06
C CYS A 117 7.15 -1.63 4.76
N VAL A 118 8.42 -1.29 4.53
CA VAL A 118 8.99 -0.05 5.05
C VAL A 118 8.43 1.17 4.30
N CYS A 119 8.25 1.07 2.99
CA CYS A 119 7.61 2.12 2.20
C CYS A 119 6.15 2.35 2.63
N GLU A 120 5.35 1.29 2.79
CA GLU A 120 3.96 1.36 3.27
C GLU A 120 3.87 2.06 4.63
N LEU A 121 4.67 1.60 5.61
CA LEU A 121 4.67 2.16 6.97
C LEU A 121 5.14 3.62 7.01
N TYR A 122 6.09 3.98 6.16
CA TYR A 122 6.51 5.36 6.01
C TYR A 122 5.44 6.21 5.33
N GLY A 123 4.72 5.65 4.35
CA GLY A 123 3.56 6.25 3.70
C GLY A 123 2.49 6.63 4.71
N ASP A 124 2.04 5.66 5.50
CA ASP A 124 1.06 5.87 6.59
C ASP A 124 1.54 6.93 7.59
N TRP A 125 2.82 6.87 7.97
CA TRP A 125 3.40 7.88 8.86
C TRP A 125 3.26 9.29 8.29
N MET A 126 3.60 9.47 7.01
CA MET A 126 3.53 10.77 6.32
C MET A 126 2.10 11.24 6.04
N THR A 127 1.12 10.34 6.03
CA THR A 127 -0.29 10.70 5.94
C THR A 127 -0.82 11.26 7.26
N PHE A 128 -0.53 10.60 8.39
CA PHE A 128 -1.15 10.98 9.68
C PHE A 128 -0.36 11.97 10.51
N VAL A 129 0.96 11.82 10.59
CA VAL A 129 1.78 12.60 11.52
C VAL A 129 1.79 14.09 11.14
N PRO A 130 1.98 14.49 9.87
CA PRO A 130 1.82 15.88 9.47
C PRO A 130 0.44 16.45 9.80
N ALA A 131 -0.64 15.69 9.55
CA ALA A 131 -2.00 16.12 9.89
C ALA A 131 -2.17 16.38 11.39
N ILE A 132 -1.58 15.54 12.25
CA ILE A 132 -1.59 15.73 13.71
C ILE A 132 -0.77 16.98 14.11
N LEU A 133 0.41 17.17 13.52
CA LEU A 133 1.27 18.32 13.80
C LEU A 133 0.63 19.66 13.40
N GLU A 134 -0.23 19.65 12.37
CA GLU A 134 -1.06 20.78 11.95
C GLU A 134 -2.32 20.97 12.82
N GLY A 135 -2.45 20.21 13.91
CA GLY A 135 -3.58 20.31 14.84
C GLY A 135 -4.84 19.59 14.37
N ALA A 136 -4.73 18.63 13.44
CA ALA A 136 -5.84 17.81 12.94
C ALA A 136 -7.01 18.62 12.37
N THR A 137 -6.76 19.84 11.89
CA THR A 137 -7.81 20.78 11.46
C THR A 137 -8.58 20.34 10.22
N ASN A 138 -7.97 19.50 9.38
CA ASN A 138 -8.59 18.91 8.19
C ASN A 138 -9.25 17.56 8.45
N LEU A 139 -8.90 16.90 9.57
CA LEU A 139 -9.45 15.60 9.94
C LEU A 139 -10.86 15.79 10.49
N ASN A 140 -11.77 14.92 10.06
CA ASN A 140 -13.09 14.84 10.64
C ASN A 140 -13.02 14.09 11.98
N MET A 141 -13.13 14.83 13.07
CA MET A 141 -13.04 14.30 14.43
C MET A 141 -14.39 13.79 14.98
N ASP A 142 -15.45 13.76 14.17
CA ASP A 142 -16.67 13.05 14.54
C ASP A 142 -16.33 11.56 14.78
N PRO A 143 -16.68 10.98 15.95
CA PRO A 143 -16.25 9.62 16.30
C PRO A 143 -16.61 8.57 15.26
N TYR A 144 -17.79 8.65 14.63
CA TYR A 144 -18.20 7.67 13.65
C TYR A 144 -17.32 7.73 12.39
N PHE A 145 -17.16 8.94 11.83
CA PHE A 145 -16.36 9.11 10.62
C PHE A 145 -14.86 8.88 10.86
N PHE A 146 -14.34 9.32 12.00
CA PHE A 146 -12.95 9.11 12.38
C PHE A 146 -12.61 7.62 12.49
N TRP A 147 -13.39 6.83 13.23
CA TRP A 147 -13.09 5.41 13.40
C TRP A 147 -13.32 4.61 12.11
N LEU A 148 -14.35 4.93 11.33
CA LEU A 148 -14.65 4.19 10.11
C LEU A 148 -13.68 4.53 8.97
N TYR A 149 -13.51 5.82 8.66
CA TYR A 149 -12.72 6.24 7.51
C TYR A 149 -11.25 6.48 7.87
N THR A 150 -10.97 7.24 8.93
CA THR A 150 -9.58 7.56 9.27
C THR A 150 -8.86 6.35 9.86
N VAL A 151 -9.43 5.66 10.85
CA VAL A 151 -8.76 4.50 11.46
C VAL A 151 -9.02 3.23 10.65
N GLY A 152 -10.28 2.95 10.32
CA GLY A 152 -10.69 1.69 9.69
C GLY A 152 -10.06 1.44 8.33
N SER A 153 -9.96 2.47 7.48
CA SER A 153 -9.34 2.35 6.15
C SER A 153 -7.82 2.24 6.19
N ASN A 154 -7.17 2.64 7.29
CA ASN A 154 -5.72 2.79 7.37
C ASN A 154 -5.02 1.77 8.28
N VAL A 155 -5.69 1.28 9.32
CA VAL A 155 -5.09 0.35 10.30
C VAL A 155 -4.59 -0.94 9.66
N VAL A 156 -5.19 -1.38 8.56
CA VAL A 156 -4.76 -2.57 7.83
C VAL A 156 -3.39 -2.40 7.16
N TRP A 157 -3.10 -1.19 6.65
CA TRP A 157 -1.83 -0.79 6.03
C TRP A 157 -0.71 -0.59 7.06
N VAL A 158 -1.05 -0.52 8.36
CA VAL A 158 -0.07 -0.60 9.44
C VAL A 158 0.15 -2.04 9.86
N ILE A 159 -0.93 -2.78 10.14
CA ILE A 159 -0.84 -4.10 10.76
C ILE A 159 -0.24 -5.13 9.80
N VAL A 160 -0.73 -5.20 8.56
CA VAL A 160 -0.27 -6.24 7.63
C VAL A 160 1.21 -6.05 7.28
N PRO A 161 1.68 -4.84 6.94
CA PRO A 161 3.10 -4.62 6.67
C PRO A 161 4.01 -4.93 7.87
N LEU A 162 3.60 -4.60 9.10
CA LEU A 162 4.35 -5.00 10.30
C LEU A 162 4.48 -6.51 10.44
N LEU A 163 3.40 -7.26 10.21
CA LEU A 163 3.43 -8.73 10.28
C LEU A 163 4.33 -9.32 9.18
N LEU A 164 4.23 -8.82 7.95
CA LEU A 164 5.07 -9.23 6.82
C LEU A 164 6.54 -8.87 7.03
N LEU A 165 6.82 -7.73 7.67
CA LEU A 165 8.17 -7.28 8.03
C LEU A 165 8.78 -8.21 9.08
N CYS A 166 8.03 -8.52 10.15
CA CYS A 166 8.45 -9.48 11.18
C CYS A 166 8.72 -10.87 10.59
N GLN A 167 7.84 -11.34 9.70
CA GLN A 167 8.02 -12.61 8.99
C GLN A 167 9.33 -12.60 8.20
N SER A 168 9.51 -11.63 7.31
CA SER A 168 10.67 -11.57 6.43
C SER A 168 11.97 -11.37 7.20
N TYR A 169 11.96 -10.56 8.27
CA TYR A 169 13.09 -10.42 9.18
C TYR A 169 13.49 -11.77 9.80
N GLY A 170 12.51 -12.54 10.29
CA GLY A 170 12.76 -13.88 10.86
C GLY A 170 13.42 -14.84 9.87
N HIS A 171 12.98 -14.83 8.60
CA HIS A 171 13.59 -15.62 7.53
C HIS A 171 15.03 -15.19 7.23
N VAL A 172 15.27 -13.87 7.11
CA VAL A 172 16.59 -13.30 6.82
C VAL A 172 17.59 -13.63 7.94
N VAL A 173 17.22 -13.40 9.20
CA VAL A 173 18.08 -13.70 10.36
C VAL A 173 18.38 -15.19 10.47
N SER A 174 17.39 -16.05 10.24
CA SER A 174 17.57 -17.50 10.28
C SER A 174 18.55 -17.98 9.21
N ALA A 175 18.46 -17.42 8.00
CA ALA A 175 19.39 -17.72 6.91
C ALA A 175 20.83 -17.29 7.25
N PHE A 176 21.03 -16.09 7.82
CA PHE A 176 22.35 -15.63 8.25
C PHE A 176 22.93 -16.48 9.39
N LYS A 177 22.12 -16.87 10.38
CA LYS A 177 22.56 -17.77 11.45
C LYS A 177 22.98 -19.14 10.93
N ALA A 178 22.25 -19.68 9.95
CA ALA A 178 22.62 -20.95 9.32
C ALA A 178 23.96 -20.85 8.58
N LYS A 179 24.20 -19.72 7.89
CA LYS A 179 25.47 -19.45 7.22
C LYS A 179 26.64 -19.35 8.20
N GLN A 180 26.48 -18.60 9.30
CA GLN A 180 27.51 -18.46 10.34
C GLN A 180 27.89 -19.77 11.03
N LYS A 181 26.95 -20.71 11.16
CA LYS A 181 27.23 -22.05 11.74
C LYS A 181 27.94 -22.99 10.78
N ALA A 182 27.88 -22.70 9.48
CA ALA A 182 28.51 -23.49 8.43
C ALA A 182 29.94 -23.01 8.12
N GLU A 183 30.31 -21.83 8.63
CA GLU A 183 31.67 -21.27 8.64
C GLU A 183 32.44 -21.76 9.88
#